data_AF-A0A540WFL2-F1
#
_entry.id   AF-A0A540WFL2-F1
#
_cell.length_a   1.000
_cell.length_b   1.000
_cell.length_c   1.000
_cell.angle_alpha   90.00
_cell.angle_beta   90.00
_cell.angle_gamma   90.00
#
_symmetry.space_group_name_H-M   'P 1'
#
loop_
_entity.id
_entity.type
_entity.pdbx_description
1 polymer ?
#
loop_
_entity_poly.entity_id
_entity_poly.type
_entity_poly.pdbx_seq_one_letter_code
_entity_poly.pdbx_strand_id
1 'polypeptide(L)'
;MREVMADAERFGHRQHVHLTWLAIRRYGVAAATELVGDGIRRTAAAAGAPQKFHVTMTRAWAELVGRRVRDEADFETFAARNPELLDKTLLDRSYRPETLTGDAARTGWVEPDLAPLQ
;
A
#
# COMPACT_ATOMS: atom_id res chain seq x y z
N MET A 1 28.87 -8.87 -6.88
CA MET A 1 27.73 -9.49 -6.17
C MET A 1 27.15 -8.61 -5.03
N ARG A 2 27.33 -7.29 -5.06
CA ARG A 2 26.67 -6.33 -4.13
C ARG A 2 25.71 -5.36 -4.83
N GLU A 3 25.73 -5.31 -6.16
CA GLU A 3 24.92 -4.35 -6.94
C GLU A 3 23.48 -4.80 -7.21
N VAL A 4 23.12 -6.05 -6.90
CA VAL A 4 21.76 -6.58 -7.15
C VAL A 4 20.78 -6.26 -5.99
N MET A 5 21.29 -5.83 -4.83
CA MET A 5 20.42 -5.43 -3.70
C MET A 5 19.98 -3.95 -3.77
N ALA A 6 20.60 -3.13 -4.62
CA ALA A 6 20.31 -1.70 -4.73
C ALA A 6 19.06 -1.39 -5.60
N ASP A 7 18.60 -2.32 -6.44
CA ASP A 7 17.47 -2.05 -7.35
C ASP A 7 16.08 -2.20 -6.69
N ALA A 8 16.00 -2.92 -5.56
CA ALA A 8 14.79 -2.95 -4.74
C ALA A 8 14.51 -1.60 -4.03
N GLU A 9 15.48 -0.68 -4.02
CA GLU A 9 15.35 0.65 -3.40
C GLU A 9 14.65 1.69 -4.29
N ARG A 10 14.48 1.43 -5.60
CA ARG A 10 13.99 2.47 -6.52
C ARG A 10 12.50 2.76 -6.40
N PHE A 11 11.72 1.83 -5.84
CA PHE A 11 10.28 1.99 -5.57
C PHE A 11 9.90 1.39 -4.21
N GLY A 12 10.35 2.05 -3.14
CA GLY A 12 10.09 1.65 -1.76
C GLY A 12 8.69 2.03 -1.26
N HIS A 13 8.48 1.86 0.05
CA HIS A 13 7.19 2.14 0.70
C HIS A 13 6.70 3.58 0.49
N ARG A 14 7.59 4.56 0.66
CA ARG A 14 7.26 5.97 0.43
C ARG A 14 6.74 6.21 -0.99
N GLN A 15 7.36 5.60 -2.00
CA GLN A 15 6.93 5.73 -3.39
C GLN A 15 5.57 5.06 -3.64
N HIS A 16 5.28 3.92 -3.01
CA HIS A 16 3.95 3.29 -3.07
C HIS A 16 2.87 4.20 -2.45
N VAL A 17 3.14 4.80 -1.30
CA VAL A 17 2.23 5.75 -0.65
C VAL A 17 2.02 6.99 -1.53
N HIS A 18 3.09 7.53 -2.12
CA HIS A 18 3.01 8.67 -3.04
C HIS A 18 2.17 8.34 -4.29
N LEU A 19 2.42 7.21 -4.94
CA LEU A 19 1.63 6.78 -6.09
C LEU A 19 0.15 6.62 -5.72
N THR A 20 -0.13 6.02 -4.56
CA THR A 20 -1.49 5.82 -4.06
C THR A 20 -2.18 7.16 -3.79
N TRP A 21 -1.49 8.12 -3.16
CA TRP A 21 -1.98 9.48 -2.93
C TRP A 21 -2.32 10.20 -4.25
N LEU A 22 -1.44 10.13 -5.25
CA LEU A 22 -1.71 10.70 -6.58
C LEU A 22 -2.94 10.07 -7.24
N ALA A 23 -3.03 8.73 -7.20
CA ALA A 23 -4.15 8.00 -7.77
C ALA A 23 -5.48 8.36 -7.09
N ILE A 24 -5.49 8.45 -5.75
CA ILE A 24 -6.69 8.80 -4.98
C ILE A 24 -7.14 10.24 -5.28
N ARG A 25 -6.21 11.20 -5.33
CA ARG A 25 -6.55 12.59 -5.70
C ARG A 25 -7.16 12.71 -7.09
N ARG A 26 -6.76 11.82 -8.02
CA ARG A 26 -7.21 11.86 -9.41
C ARG A 26 -8.51 11.08 -9.66
N TYR A 27 -8.69 9.94 -8.99
CA TYR A 27 -9.74 8.97 -9.32
C TYR A 27 -10.64 8.59 -8.15
N GLY A 28 -10.35 9.06 -6.93
CA GLY A 28 -11.01 8.61 -5.70
C GLY A 28 -10.53 7.24 -5.22
N VAL A 29 -10.91 6.87 -4.00
CA VAL A 29 -10.37 5.68 -3.30
C VAL A 29 -10.65 4.39 -4.06
N ALA A 30 -11.91 4.14 -4.43
CA ALA A 30 -12.29 2.88 -5.07
C ALA A 30 -11.52 2.62 -6.38
N ALA A 31 -11.49 3.60 -7.29
CA ALA A 31 -10.80 3.46 -8.57
C ALA A 31 -9.27 3.43 -8.40
N ALA A 32 -8.72 4.16 -7.43
CA ALA A 32 -7.29 4.12 -7.13
C ALA A 32 -6.84 2.75 -6.60
N THR A 33 -7.64 2.10 -5.74
CA THR A 33 -7.36 0.75 -5.24
C THR A 33 -7.22 -0.26 -6.38
N GLU A 34 -8.16 -0.25 -7.31
CA GLU A 34 -8.11 -1.13 -8.49
C GLU A 34 -6.90 -0.81 -9.36
N LEU A 35 -6.69 0.46 -9.71
CA LEU A 35 -5.58 0.90 -10.57
C LEU A 35 -4.20 0.52 -9.99
N VAL A 36 -3.98 0.81 -8.70
CA VAL A 36 -2.72 0.52 -8.02
C VAL A 36 -2.54 -0.98 -7.85
N GLY A 37 -3.57 -1.71 -7.45
CA GLY A 37 -3.52 -3.17 -7.29
C GLY A 37 -3.20 -3.88 -8.60
N ASP A 38 -3.83 -3.48 -9.70
CA ASP A 38 -3.52 -3.94 -11.04
C ASP A 38 -2.08 -3.67 -11.46
N GLY A 39 -1.58 -2.46 -11.16
CA GLY A 39 -0.20 -2.07 -11.43
C GLY A 39 0.79 -2.98 -10.69
N ILE A 40 0.61 -3.17 -9.38
CA ILE A 40 1.49 -4.01 -8.55
C ILE A 40 1.44 -5.46 -9.03
N ARG A 41 0.23 -6.00 -9.29
CA ARG A 41 0.04 -7.37 -9.78
C ARG A 41 0.76 -7.62 -11.11
N ARG A 42 0.62 -6.71 -12.08
CA ARG A 42 1.31 -6.83 -13.38
C ARG A 42 2.83 -6.73 -13.24
N THR A 43 3.32 -5.78 -12.45
CA THR A 43 4.77 -5.61 -12.23
C THR A 43 5.36 -6.82 -11.51
N ALA A 44 4.68 -7.34 -10.49
CA ALA A 44 5.11 -8.54 -9.77
C ALA A 44 5.16 -9.78 -10.68
N ALA A 45 4.15 -9.96 -11.55
CA ALA A 45 4.13 -11.03 -12.54
C ALA A 45 5.26 -10.89 -13.58
N ALA A 46 5.47 -9.69 -14.13
CA ALA A 46 6.55 -9.42 -15.09
C ALA A 46 7.96 -9.64 -14.48
N ALA A 47 8.10 -9.40 -13.18
CA ALA A 47 9.33 -9.68 -12.44
C ALA A 47 9.49 -11.16 -12.00
N GLY A 48 8.58 -12.06 -12.43
CA GLY A 48 8.61 -13.48 -12.04
C GLY A 48 8.31 -13.74 -10.57
N ALA A 49 7.71 -12.78 -9.87
CA ALA A 49 7.42 -12.86 -8.43
C ALA A 49 5.95 -12.48 -8.11
N PRO A 50 4.94 -13.12 -8.73
CA PRO A 50 3.53 -12.78 -8.54
C PRO A 50 3.07 -12.87 -7.08
N GLN A 51 3.71 -13.73 -6.27
CA GLN A 51 3.45 -13.88 -4.84
C GLN A 51 3.73 -12.63 -4.00
N LYS A 52 4.44 -11.63 -4.55
CA LYS A 52 4.66 -10.34 -3.90
C LYS A 52 3.42 -9.44 -3.92
N PHE A 53 2.45 -9.72 -4.80
CA PHE A 53 1.18 -9.00 -4.77
C PHE A 53 0.31 -9.51 -3.63
N HIS A 54 -0.31 -8.58 -2.91
CA HIS A 54 -1.11 -8.87 -1.73
C HIS A 54 -2.37 -8.00 -1.72
N VAL A 55 -3.54 -8.64 -1.89
CA VAL A 55 -4.82 -7.94 -2.03
C VAL A 55 -5.19 -7.14 -0.78
N THR A 56 -5.23 -7.77 0.41
CA THR A 56 -5.58 -7.07 1.65
C THR A 56 -4.65 -5.90 1.95
N MET A 57 -3.33 -6.08 1.89
CA MET A 57 -2.39 -4.97 2.17
C MET A 57 -2.58 -3.80 1.19
N THR A 58 -2.73 -4.08 -0.11
CA THR A 58 -2.92 -3.03 -1.12
C THR A 58 -4.18 -2.23 -0.83
N ARG A 59 -5.30 -2.91 -0.56
CA ARG A 59 -6.57 -2.25 -0.23
C ARG A 59 -6.49 -1.48 1.09
N ALA A 60 -5.93 -2.08 2.15
CA ALA A 60 -5.81 -1.43 3.44
C ALA A 60 -4.99 -0.13 3.35
N TRP A 61 -3.87 -0.13 2.61
CA TRP A 61 -3.08 1.07 2.36
C TRP A 61 -3.85 2.13 1.58
N ALA A 62 -4.59 1.75 0.53
CA ALA A 62 -5.42 2.69 -0.22
C ALA A 62 -6.52 3.32 0.66
N GLU A 63 -7.15 2.55 1.54
CA GLU A 63 -8.12 3.07 2.51
C GLU A 63 -7.47 4.04 3.52
N LEU A 64 -6.31 3.69 4.08
CA LEU A 64 -5.59 4.55 5.05
C LEU A 64 -5.16 5.88 4.43
N VAL A 65 -4.60 5.84 3.22
CA VAL A 65 -4.25 7.05 2.46
C VAL A 65 -5.50 7.85 2.13
N GLY A 66 -6.56 7.18 1.65
CA GLY A 66 -7.80 7.83 1.25
C GLY A 66 -8.51 8.61 2.35
N ARG A 67 -8.48 8.11 3.59
CA ARG A 67 -9.04 8.80 4.76
C ARG A 67 -8.28 10.08 5.13
N ARG A 68 -7.01 10.17 4.73
CA ARG A 68 -6.09 11.25 5.11
C ARG A 68 -5.89 12.30 4.02
N VAL A 69 -6.18 11.95 2.76
CA VAL A 69 -6.11 12.88 1.62
C VAL A 69 -7.04 14.07 1.85
N ARG A 70 -6.51 15.27 1.70
CA ARG A 70 -7.24 16.54 1.71
C ARG A 70 -6.83 17.36 0.50
N ASP A 71 -6.84 18.68 0.64
CA ASP A 71 -6.49 19.67 -0.37
C ASP A 71 -4.99 20.04 -0.36
N GLU A 72 -4.10 19.15 0.11
CA GLU A 72 -2.66 19.42 0.13
C GLU A 72 -2.12 19.69 -1.29
N ALA A 73 -1.25 20.69 -1.40
CA ALA A 73 -0.65 21.10 -2.67
C ALA A 73 0.27 20.01 -3.25
N ASP A 74 1.06 19.36 -2.40
CA ASP A 74 2.05 18.36 -2.76
C ASP A 74 2.10 17.19 -1.76
N PHE A 75 2.80 16.13 -2.18
CA PHE A 75 2.96 14.93 -1.37
C PHE A 75 3.81 15.16 -0.12
N GLU A 76 4.76 16.10 -0.14
CA GLU A 76 5.63 16.38 1.01
C GLU A 76 4.81 16.95 2.18
N THR A 77 3.89 17.87 1.89
CA THR A 77 2.94 18.41 2.85
C THR A 77 2.01 17.32 3.40
N PHE A 78 1.48 16.46 2.53
CA PHE A 78 0.65 15.32 2.93
C PHE A 78 1.42 14.35 3.85
N ALA A 79 2.66 14.00 3.48
CA ALA A 79 3.50 13.07 4.21
C ALA A 79 3.94 13.63 5.57
N ALA A 80 4.24 14.94 5.64
CA ALA A 80 4.59 15.61 6.90
C ALA A 80 3.42 15.65 7.89
N ARG A 81 2.18 15.73 7.39
CA ARG A 81 0.95 15.71 8.22
C ARG A 81 0.54 14.31 8.66
N ASN A 82 0.97 13.27 7.93
CA ASN A 82 0.58 11.88 8.16
C ASN A 82 1.84 10.97 8.18
N PRO A 83 2.81 11.24 9.07
CA PRO A 83 4.09 10.53 9.08
C PRO A 83 3.94 9.02 9.32
N GLU A 84 2.89 8.60 10.01
CA GLU A 84 2.59 7.19 10.27
C GLU A 84 2.34 6.40 8.98
N LEU A 85 1.86 7.04 7.90
CA LEU A 85 1.69 6.35 6.62
C LEU A 85 3.03 5.91 6.00
N LEU A 86 4.15 6.45 6.46
CA LEU A 86 5.49 6.06 6.01
C LEU A 86 6.09 4.93 6.86
N ASP A 87 5.41 4.53 7.93
CA ASP A 87 5.79 3.38 8.74
C ASP A 87 5.18 2.10 8.14
N LYS A 88 6.03 1.18 7.68
CA LYS A 88 5.60 -0.10 7.09
C LYS A 88 4.85 -0.99 8.09
N THR A 89 5.03 -0.76 9.39
CA THR A 89 4.41 -1.54 10.47
C THR A 89 3.04 -1.01 10.88
N LEU A 90 2.54 0.06 10.24
CA LEU A 90 1.25 0.67 10.61
C LEU A 90 0.08 -0.33 10.61
N LEU A 91 0.08 -1.29 9.68
CA LEU A 91 -0.97 -2.31 9.59
C LEU A 91 -0.98 -3.28 10.78
N ASP A 92 0.12 -3.41 11.52
CA ASP A 92 0.23 -4.29 12.70
C ASP A 92 -0.67 -3.81 13.85
N ARG A 93 -1.16 -2.56 13.79
CA ARG A 93 -2.14 -2.02 14.74
C ARG A 93 -3.55 -2.54 14.50
N SER A 94 -3.85 -3.01 13.29
CA SER A 94 -5.19 -3.40 12.86
C SER A 94 -5.28 -4.88 12.52
N TYR A 95 -4.16 -5.53 12.19
CA TYR A 95 -4.11 -6.93 11.83
C TYR A 95 -3.14 -7.74 12.69
N ARG A 96 -3.54 -8.97 13.00
CA ARG A 96 -2.61 -10.00 13.47
C ARG A 96 -1.62 -10.41 12.36
N PRO A 97 -0.38 -10.76 12.69
CA PRO A 97 0.58 -11.29 11.70
C PRO A 97 0.05 -12.52 10.96
N GLU A 98 -0.65 -13.42 11.65
CA GLU A 98 -1.20 -14.65 11.07
C GLU A 98 -2.27 -14.34 10.00
N THR A 99 -3.03 -13.27 10.20
CA THR A 99 -4.07 -12.82 9.28
C THR A 99 -3.47 -12.26 7.99
N LEU A 100 -2.45 -11.40 8.09
CA LEU A 100 -1.76 -10.88 6.90
C LEU A 100 -0.91 -11.95 6.20
N THR A 101 -0.35 -12.91 6.92
CA THR A 101 0.49 -13.94 6.29
C THR A 101 -0.33 -15.03 5.57
N GLY A 102 -1.59 -15.25 5.96
CA GLY A 102 -2.49 -16.24 5.38
C GLY A 102 -2.85 -16.01 3.91
N ASP A 103 -3.14 -17.11 3.20
CA ASP A 103 -3.43 -17.09 1.75
C ASP A 103 -4.72 -16.33 1.38
N ALA A 104 -5.70 -16.33 2.29
CA ALA A 104 -6.94 -15.60 2.11
C ALA A 104 -6.69 -14.09 1.97
N ALA A 105 -5.82 -13.51 2.80
CA ALA A 105 -5.51 -12.08 2.75
C ALA A 105 -4.65 -11.72 1.52
N ARG A 106 -3.85 -12.67 1.03
CA ARG A 106 -3.03 -12.47 -0.17
C ARG A 106 -3.88 -12.43 -1.44
N THR A 107 -4.91 -13.28 -1.51
CA THR A 107 -5.74 -13.48 -2.72
C THR A 107 -7.08 -12.75 -2.69
N GLY A 108 -7.54 -12.31 -1.52
CA GLY A 108 -8.80 -11.61 -1.33
C GLY A 108 -8.72 -10.54 -0.25
N TRP A 109 -9.86 -9.92 0.03
CA TRP A 109 -10.01 -8.98 1.14
C TRP A 109 -10.37 -9.74 2.43
N VAL A 110 -9.65 -9.43 3.50
CA VAL A 110 -9.94 -9.88 4.87
C VAL A 110 -10.02 -8.64 5.74
N GLU A 111 -11.09 -8.51 6.53
CA GLU A 111 -11.27 -7.38 7.43
C GLU A 111 -10.22 -7.37 8.56
N PRO A 112 -9.88 -6.18 9.13
CA PRO A 112 -9.03 -6.08 10.31
C PRO A 112 -9.56 -6.87 11.51
N ASP A 113 -8.68 -7.58 12.22
CA ASP A 113 -9.03 -8.51 13.30
C ASP A 113 -8.46 -8.12 14.68
N LEU A 114 -7.75 -6.98 14.77
CA LEU A 114 -7.35 -6.35 16.04
C LEU A 114 -8.12 -5.06 16.33
N ALA A 115 -8.17 -4.16 15.35
CA ALA A 115 -8.84 -2.88 15.45
C ALA A 115 -9.19 -2.36 14.05
N PRO A 116 -10.20 -1.48 13.90
CA PRO A 116 -10.48 -0.84 12.62
C PRO A 116 -9.25 -0.11 12.06
N LEU A 117 -9.19 0.06 10.74
CA LEU A 117 -8.20 0.94 10.11
C LEU A 117 -8.42 2.39 10.59
N GLN A 118 -7.42 2.96 11.28
CA GLN A 118 -7.41 4.33 11.79
C GLN A 118 -6.52 5.21 10.92
#